data_AF-A0A418WB16-F1
#
_entry.id   AF-A0A418WB16-F1
#
_cell.length_a   1.000
_cell.length_b   1.000
_cell.length_c   1.000
_cell.angle_alpha   90.00
_cell.angle_beta   90.00
_cell.angle_gamma   90.00
#
_symmetry.space_group_name_H-M   'P 1'
#
loop_
_entity.id
_entity.type
_entity.pdbx_description
1 polymer ?
#
loop_
_entity_poly.entity_id
_entity_poly.type
_entity_poly.pdbx_seq_one_letter_code
_entity_poly.pdbx_strand_id
1 'polypeptide(L)'
;MLRRALVLTTALVAVFFLIRWAFVGGEESVAASSAQTGPVTGTTVTAGATVPGAVEPVASAPMPLAEGQRLLGHRAIYDLHLGRSENGSGVAMADGRMVIEFTDTCDGYSLNQRLQMRLGDGEGGATVTDFRVANWEATDGKRFRFATRHIVNGEENEAFEGSAQLGPDGSGEAHYTKPEDTVKKLPAGTLFPSMHTIQLIHAAQASKPILSGQLFDGSGEELTYDVVGAIGRSGSVTPVSLKGKGLDLLRDLQSWPVRIAFYPTGSIEELPEYEVGFRLYANGVSSDMQLDYGDFSIEAVLSELDALPKPDC
;
A
#
# COMPACT_ATOMS: atom_id res chain seq x y z
N MET A 1 12.50 18.54 20.09
CA MET A 1 12.97 18.57 18.69
C MET A 1 13.48 17.20 18.24
N LEU A 2 14.43 16.56 18.93
CA LEU A 2 14.92 15.19 18.60
C LEU A 2 13.84 14.09 18.51
N ARG A 3 12.73 14.20 19.25
CA ARG A 3 11.62 13.22 19.21
C ARG A 3 10.74 13.31 17.96
N ARG A 4 10.73 14.44 17.24
CA ARG A 4 9.98 14.57 15.97
C ARG A 4 10.75 13.88 14.83
N ALA A 5 12.07 14.04 14.78
CA ALA A 5 12.92 13.40 13.76
C ALA A 5 12.87 11.86 13.76
N LEU A 6 12.64 11.24 14.93
CA LEU A 6 12.49 9.78 15.04
C LEU A 6 11.11 9.30 14.54
N VAL A 7 10.04 10.04 14.83
CA VAL A 7 8.67 9.79 14.30
C VAL A 7 8.64 9.92 12.78
N LEU A 8 9.42 10.87 12.25
CA LEU A 8 9.60 11.11 10.82
C LEU A 8 10.31 9.97 10.09
N THR A 9 11.10 9.13 10.76
CA THR A 9 11.78 8.00 10.12
C THR A 9 11.03 6.69 10.18
N THR A 10 10.10 6.54 11.11
CA THR A 10 9.09 5.47 11.08
C THR A 10 8.07 5.68 9.99
N ALA A 11 7.80 6.91 9.57
CA ALA A 11 6.95 7.25 8.42
C ALA A 11 7.56 6.94 7.04
N LEU A 12 8.58 6.08 6.94
CA LEU A 12 9.33 5.86 5.70
C LEU A 12 9.38 4.37 5.20
N VAL A 13 8.83 3.45 6.01
CA VAL A 13 8.57 2.00 5.82
C VAL A 13 7.67 1.57 4.64
N ALA A 14 6.53 2.18 4.34
CA ALA A 14 5.90 2.16 3.03
C ALA A 14 6.76 2.83 2.02
N VAL A 15 7.42 1.90 1.38
CA VAL A 15 6.71 1.46 0.18
C VAL A 15 5.84 0.18 0.34
N PHE A 16 5.75 -0.43 1.54
CA PHE A 16 4.59 -1.16 2.12
C PHE A 16 4.34 -0.84 3.64
N PHE A 17 3.38 0.00 4.12
CA PHE A 17 3.39 0.62 5.49
C PHE A 17 2.30 0.13 6.39
N LEU A 18 2.68 0.05 7.66
CA LEU A 18 1.83 -0.09 8.84
C LEU A 18 2.31 0.81 10.01
N ILE A 19 1.43 1.72 10.49
CA ILE A 19 1.19 2.24 11.88
C ILE A 19 2.30 3.12 12.54
N ARG A 20 2.12 4.33 13.13
CA ARG A 20 1.22 5.01 14.13
C ARG A 20 1.63 4.74 15.61
N TRP A 21 2.01 5.74 16.44
CA TRP A 21 1.20 6.37 17.51
C TRP A 21 1.99 7.44 18.28
N ALA A 22 1.32 8.52 18.72
CA ALA A 22 1.67 9.25 19.94
C ALA A 22 0.42 9.93 20.52
N PHE A 23 -0.15 9.40 21.61
CA PHE A 23 -0.67 10.16 22.78
C PHE A 23 -1.23 9.21 23.87
N VAL A 24 -0.39 8.89 24.86
CA VAL A 24 -0.71 8.67 26.30
C VAL A 24 0.58 9.04 27.06
N GLY A 25 0.63 9.94 28.05
CA GLY A 25 -0.37 10.76 28.71
C GLY A 25 0.31 11.84 29.59
N GLY A 26 -0.49 12.58 30.36
CA GLY A 26 -0.01 13.49 31.42
C GLY A 26 -0.99 14.61 31.80
N GLU A 27 -1.93 14.27 32.70
CA GLU A 27 -2.57 15.06 33.78
C GLU A 27 -3.29 16.42 33.57
N GLU A 28 -4.51 16.43 34.17
CA GLU A 28 -5.29 17.50 34.80
C GLU A 28 -5.30 18.93 34.23
N SER A 29 -6.46 19.36 33.73
CA SER A 29 -7.24 20.39 34.44
C SER A 29 -8.64 20.60 33.84
N VAL A 30 -9.54 20.84 34.78
CA VAL A 30 -10.98 21.07 34.72
C VAL A 30 -11.40 22.19 33.77
N ALA A 31 -12.44 21.96 32.96
CA ALA A 31 -13.52 22.92 32.77
C ALA A 31 -14.78 22.22 32.23
N ALA A 32 -15.82 22.22 33.06
CA ALA A 32 -17.17 21.83 32.73
C ALA A 32 -17.79 22.78 31.70
N SER A 33 -18.62 22.25 30.79
CA SER A 33 -19.87 22.92 30.43
C SER A 33 -20.89 21.93 29.89
N SER A 34 -22.00 21.89 30.59
CA SER A 34 -23.24 21.17 30.34
C SER A 34 -24.10 21.86 29.28
N ALA A 35 -24.74 21.08 28.40
CA ALA A 35 -26.07 21.37 27.85
C ALA A 35 -26.65 20.06 27.25
N GLN A 36 -27.44 19.33 28.01
CA GLN A 36 -28.92 19.36 28.02
C GLN A 36 -29.59 18.87 26.73
N THR A 37 -30.16 17.67 26.87
CA THR A 37 -31.22 17.08 26.07
C THR A 37 -32.54 17.84 26.25
N GLY A 38 -33.30 17.97 25.16
CA GLY A 38 -34.70 18.39 25.16
C GLY A 38 -35.44 17.70 24.00
N PRO A 39 -36.66 17.18 24.21
CA PRO A 39 -37.36 16.34 23.25
C PRO A 39 -38.11 17.18 22.22
N VAL A 40 -38.17 16.74 20.97
CA VAL A 40 -39.09 17.31 19.97
C VAL A 40 -40.09 16.23 19.57
N THR A 41 -41.33 16.56 19.89
CA THR A 41 -42.59 15.88 19.62
C THR A 41 -42.83 15.61 18.14
N GLY A 42 -43.49 14.47 17.89
CA GLY A 42 -43.80 13.96 16.56
C GLY A 42 -44.78 14.80 15.75
N THR A 43 -44.67 14.65 14.44
CA THR A 43 -45.73 14.89 13.47
C THR A 43 -45.61 13.83 12.40
N THR A 44 -46.60 12.93 12.37
CA THR A 44 -46.78 11.89 11.38
C THR A 44 -47.25 12.53 10.06
N VAL A 45 -46.42 12.44 9.03
CA VAL A 45 -46.83 12.67 7.64
C VAL A 45 -46.74 11.34 6.90
N THR A 46 -47.89 10.75 6.62
CA THR A 46 -48.04 9.61 5.72
C THR A 46 -47.91 10.08 4.28
N ALA A 47 -46.75 9.83 3.66
CA ALA A 47 -46.57 9.90 2.22
C ALA A 47 -46.15 8.52 1.72
N GLY A 48 -47.07 7.84 1.03
CA GLY A 48 -46.80 6.59 0.34
C GLY A 48 -45.90 6.85 -0.86
N ALA A 49 -44.70 6.27 -0.84
CA ALA A 49 -43.85 6.14 -2.00
C ALA A 49 -43.68 4.65 -2.30
N THR A 50 -44.30 4.23 -3.39
CA THR A 50 -44.04 2.95 -4.08
C THR A 50 -42.55 2.83 -4.39
N VAL A 51 -41.90 1.83 -3.80
CA VAL A 51 -40.52 1.43 -4.10
C VAL A 51 -40.53 0.52 -5.33
N PRO A 52 -39.90 0.88 -6.46
CA PRO A 52 -39.60 -0.08 -7.50
C PRO A 52 -38.21 -0.68 -7.27
N GLY A 53 -38.16 -2.01 -7.23
CA GLY A 53 -36.97 -2.80 -7.56
C GLY A 53 -35.95 -2.96 -6.43
N ALA A 54 -36.03 -4.09 -5.72
CA ALA A 54 -34.88 -4.64 -5.03
C ALA A 54 -33.76 -4.90 -6.06
N VAL A 55 -32.66 -4.17 -5.94
CA VAL A 55 -31.42 -4.49 -6.66
C VAL A 55 -30.79 -5.66 -5.91
N GLU A 56 -30.92 -6.87 -6.45
CA GLU A 56 -30.21 -8.02 -5.88
C GLU A 56 -28.69 -7.76 -5.97
N PRO A 57 -27.93 -8.02 -4.89
CA PRO A 57 -26.48 -7.96 -4.95
C PRO A 57 -26.01 -9.05 -5.91
N VAL A 58 -25.41 -8.65 -7.03
CA VAL A 58 -24.72 -9.56 -7.93
C VAL A 58 -23.48 -10.06 -7.17
N ALA A 59 -23.61 -11.23 -6.56
CA ALA A 59 -22.48 -11.98 -6.02
C ALA A 59 -21.50 -12.21 -7.17
N SER A 60 -20.38 -11.47 -7.17
CA SER A 60 -19.27 -11.71 -8.07
C SER A 60 -18.60 -13.00 -7.63
N ALA A 61 -18.91 -14.11 -8.29
CA ALA A 61 -18.12 -15.32 -8.17
C ALA A 61 -16.66 -15.01 -8.59
N PRO A 62 -15.65 -15.51 -7.88
CA PRO A 62 -14.26 -15.35 -8.29
C PRO A 62 -14.08 -16.03 -9.65
N MET A 63 -13.85 -15.22 -10.68
CA MET A 63 -13.44 -15.76 -11.98
C MET A 63 -12.06 -16.41 -11.80
N PRO A 64 -11.88 -17.67 -12.21
CA PRO A 64 -10.54 -18.24 -12.27
C PRO A 64 -9.67 -17.40 -13.21
N LEU A 65 -8.40 -17.23 -12.86
CA LEU A 65 -7.43 -16.53 -13.70
C LEU A 65 -7.47 -17.10 -15.11
N ALA A 66 -7.60 -16.24 -16.12
CA ALA A 66 -7.25 -16.62 -17.48
C ALA A 66 -5.75 -16.96 -17.49
N GLU A 67 -5.40 -18.17 -17.90
CA GLU A 67 -4.02 -18.54 -18.19
C GLU A 67 -3.46 -17.57 -19.25
N GLY A 68 -2.34 -16.88 -18.94
CA GLY A 68 -1.52 -16.29 -19.99
C GLY A 68 -0.76 -15.00 -19.71
N GLN A 69 -1.02 -14.28 -18.62
CA GLN A 69 -0.25 -13.05 -18.34
C GLN A 69 0.23 -13.01 -16.90
N ARG A 70 1.29 -13.78 -16.62
CA ARG A 70 2.08 -13.58 -15.41
C ARG A 70 2.73 -12.20 -15.45
N LEU A 71 2.95 -11.63 -14.28
CA LEU A 71 3.65 -10.35 -14.14
C LEU A 71 5.09 -10.51 -14.65
N LEU A 72 5.63 -9.45 -15.27
CA LEU A 72 7.00 -9.45 -15.76
C LEU A 72 7.97 -9.50 -14.58
N GLY A 73 8.87 -10.49 -14.57
CA GLY A 73 10.04 -10.46 -13.70
C GLY A 73 10.95 -9.27 -14.08
N HIS A 74 11.20 -8.36 -13.16
CA HIS A 74 11.96 -7.15 -13.41
C HIS A 74 12.71 -6.62 -12.18
N ARG A 75 13.78 -5.86 -12.42
CA ARG A 75 14.41 -4.98 -11.43
C ARG A 75 14.14 -3.54 -11.81
N ALA A 76 13.55 -2.77 -10.90
CA ALA A 76 13.30 -1.34 -11.04
C ALA A 76 14.08 -0.55 -9.99
N ILE A 77 14.73 0.52 -10.41
CA ILE A 77 15.41 1.48 -9.52
C ILE A 77 14.70 2.81 -9.62
N TYR A 78 14.37 3.38 -8.47
CA TYR A 78 13.70 4.67 -8.34
C TYR A 78 14.57 5.63 -7.55
N ASP A 79 14.75 6.83 -8.08
CA ASP A 79 15.31 7.95 -7.32
C ASP A 79 14.19 8.63 -6.54
N LEU A 80 14.43 8.83 -5.24
CA LEU A 80 13.44 9.36 -4.30
C LEU A 80 13.73 10.81 -4.00
N HIS A 81 12.70 11.65 -4.06
CA HIS A 81 12.78 13.07 -3.79
C HIS A 81 11.58 13.54 -2.96
N LEU A 82 11.77 14.59 -2.16
CA LEU A 82 10.66 15.28 -1.52
C LEU A 82 9.72 15.85 -2.59
N GLY A 83 8.43 15.51 -2.48
CA GLY A 83 7.35 16.11 -3.25
C GLY A 83 6.79 17.33 -2.53
N ARG A 84 5.51 17.24 -2.12
CA ARG A 84 4.85 18.26 -1.29
C ARG A 84 5.40 18.19 0.13
N SER A 85 5.51 19.33 0.80
CA SER A 85 5.74 19.40 2.24
C SER A 85 5.02 20.62 2.81
N GLU A 86 4.18 20.40 3.81
CA GLU A 86 3.44 21.45 4.50
C GLU A 86 4.27 22.07 5.63
N ASN A 87 3.92 23.31 5.98
CA ASN A 87 4.53 23.99 7.12
C ASN A 87 4.25 23.21 8.41
N GLY A 88 5.30 22.66 9.02
CA GLY A 88 5.19 21.90 10.26
C GLY A 88 5.22 20.38 10.11
N SER A 89 5.35 19.85 8.89
CA SER A 89 5.56 18.40 8.63
C SER A 89 6.82 17.87 9.32
N GLY A 90 7.81 18.74 9.51
CA GLY A 90 9.14 18.38 10.01
C GLY A 90 10.02 17.70 8.97
N VAL A 91 9.59 17.63 7.70
CA VAL A 91 10.44 17.30 6.54
C VAL A 91 10.70 18.56 5.72
N ALA A 92 11.94 19.04 5.73
CA ALA A 92 12.41 20.09 4.82
C ALA A 92 13.17 19.53 3.61
N MET A 93 13.74 18.32 3.74
CA MET A 93 14.51 17.66 2.67
C MET A 93 14.25 16.16 2.72
N ALA A 94 14.14 15.53 1.55
CA ALA A 94 14.16 14.09 1.41
C ALA A 94 14.89 13.68 0.11
N ASP A 95 15.85 12.78 0.24
CA ASP A 95 16.59 12.19 -0.88
C ASP A 95 16.93 10.74 -0.59
N GLY A 96 16.79 9.89 -1.60
CA GLY A 96 17.01 8.47 -1.43
C GLY A 96 16.93 7.67 -2.71
N ARG A 97 16.93 6.35 -2.55
CA ARG A 97 16.77 5.40 -3.64
C ARG A 97 15.99 4.19 -3.17
N MET A 98 15.12 3.70 -4.06
CA MET A 98 14.42 2.44 -3.89
C MET A 98 14.80 1.48 -5.01
N VAL A 99 15.04 0.23 -4.67
CA VAL A 99 15.27 -0.86 -5.61
C VAL A 99 14.23 -1.94 -5.34
N ILE A 100 13.54 -2.37 -6.39
CA ILE A 100 12.59 -3.49 -6.35
C ILE A 100 13.08 -4.54 -7.34
N GLU A 101 13.24 -5.77 -6.87
CA GLU A 101 13.44 -6.96 -7.68
C GLU A 101 12.22 -7.85 -7.53
N PHE A 102 11.38 -7.88 -8.57
CA PHE A 102 10.23 -8.75 -8.67
C PHE A 102 10.57 -9.92 -9.59
N THR A 103 10.58 -11.13 -9.05
CA THR A 103 10.94 -12.35 -9.79
C THR A 103 9.74 -13.25 -9.93
N ASP A 104 9.55 -13.73 -11.15
CA ASP A 104 8.58 -14.75 -11.49
C ASP A 104 9.19 -16.13 -11.20
N THR A 105 8.52 -16.99 -10.43
CA THR A 105 8.96 -18.36 -10.11
C THR A 105 7.95 -19.36 -10.64
N CYS A 106 8.30 -20.65 -10.65
CA CYS A 106 7.40 -21.69 -11.16
C CYS A 106 6.07 -21.77 -10.41
N ASP A 107 6.13 -21.53 -9.11
CA ASP A 107 5.04 -21.71 -8.17
C ASP A 107 4.54 -20.40 -7.57
N GLY A 108 5.17 -19.26 -7.90
CA GLY A 108 4.86 -17.99 -7.27
C GLY A 108 5.60 -16.78 -7.83
N TYR A 109 5.59 -15.74 -7.03
CA TYR A 109 6.31 -14.49 -7.25
C TYR A 109 7.17 -14.22 -6.01
N SER A 110 8.37 -13.67 -6.20
CA SER A 110 9.20 -13.17 -5.10
C SER A 110 9.50 -11.70 -5.30
N LEU A 111 9.31 -10.89 -4.25
CA LEU A 111 9.70 -9.50 -4.24
C LEU A 111 10.79 -9.28 -3.21
N ASN A 112 11.89 -8.67 -3.64
CA ASN A 112 12.88 -8.09 -2.75
C ASN A 112 12.90 -6.59 -3.01
N GLN A 113 12.68 -5.81 -1.96
CA GLN A 113 12.73 -4.36 -2.03
C GLN A 113 13.69 -3.84 -0.98
N ARG A 114 14.49 -2.85 -1.39
CA ARG A 114 15.26 -2.02 -0.47
C ARG A 114 15.02 -0.56 -0.77
N LEU A 115 14.56 0.19 0.22
CA LEU A 115 14.43 1.63 0.17
C LEU A 115 15.39 2.23 1.17
N GLN A 116 16.26 3.15 0.75
CA GLN A 116 17.07 3.93 1.66
C GLN A 116 16.85 5.42 1.39
N MET A 117 16.58 6.18 2.44
CA MET A 117 16.30 7.60 2.31
C MET A 117 16.86 8.38 3.49
N ARG A 118 17.17 9.65 3.24
CA ARG A 118 17.60 10.62 4.24
C ARG A 118 16.53 11.70 4.31
N LEU A 119 15.97 11.91 5.50
CA LEU A 119 15.07 13.00 5.82
C LEU A 119 15.82 14.09 6.58
N GLY A 120 15.58 15.36 6.27
CA GLY A 120 16.12 16.50 7.02
C GLY A 120 15.03 17.42 7.53
N ASP A 121 15.18 17.98 8.73
CA ASP A 121 14.15 18.80 9.41
C ASP A 121 14.28 20.32 9.21
N GLY A 122 15.26 20.77 8.42
CA GLY A 122 15.48 22.18 8.10
C GLY A 122 16.27 22.95 9.18
N GLU A 123 16.39 22.39 10.39
CA GLU A 123 17.21 22.92 11.49
C GLU A 123 18.63 22.29 11.50
N GLY A 124 18.93 21.45 10.50
CA GLY A 124 20.19 20.73 10.35
C GLY A 124 20.16 19.31 10.93
N GLY A 125 19.05 18.90 11.55
CA GLY A 125 18.81 17.51 11.89
C GLY A 125 18.51 16.69 10.63
N ALA A 126 19.00 15.46 10.62
CA ALA A 126 18.67 14.50 9.60
C ALA A 126 18.55 13.11 10.18
N THR A 127 17.78 12.26 9.52
CA THR A 127 17.62 10.87 9.90
C THR A 127 17.66 10.01 8.66
N VAL A 128 18.48 8.96 8.71
CA VAL A 128 18.62 8.00 7.62
C VAL A 128 17.79 6.79 7.96
N THR A 129 17.06 6.29 6.99
CA THR A 129 16.21 5.12 7.14
C THR A 129 16.44 4.15 6.00
N ASP A 130 16.42 2.86 6.31
CA ASP A 130 16.65 1.75 5.41
C ASP A 130 15.58 0.69 5.65
N PHE A 131 14.76 0.45 4.63
CA PHE A 131 13.68 -0.52 4.63
C PHE A 131 14.00 -1.66 3.73
N ARG A 132 13.73 -2.85 4.24
CA ARG A 132 14.01 -4.09 3.52
C ARG A 132 12.78 -4.95 3.62
N VAL A 133 12.22 -5.26 2.47
CA VAL A 133 11.09 -6.17 2.33
C VAL A 133 11.55 -7.35 1.48
N ALA A 134 11.27 -8.55 1.96
CA ALA A 134 11.44 -9.78 1.20
C ALA A 134 10.16 -10.60 1.37
N ASN A 135 9.52 -10.93 0.26
CA ASN A 135 8.33 -11.76 0.30
C ASN A 135 8.29 -12.77 -0.86
N TRP A 136 7.45 -13.77 -0.67
CA TRP A 136 7.09 -14.75 -1.68
C TRP A 136 5.60 -15.04 -1.60
N GLU A 137 4.94 -15.08 -2.75
CA GLU A 137 3.51 -15.30 -2.89
C GLU A 137 3.25 -16.40 -3.92
N ALA A 138 2.43 -17.39 -3.57
CA ALA A 138 2.06 -18.44 -4.52
C ALA A 138 1.21 -17.89 -5.68
N THR A 139 1.34 -18.48 -6.86
CA THR A 139 0.56 -18.09 -8.06
C THR A 139 -0.95 -18.22 -7.90
N ASP A 140 -1.41 -19.05 -6.97
CA ASP A 140 -2.83 -19.20 -6.62
C ASP A 140 -3.33 -18.15 -5.62
N GLY A 141 -2.43 -17.30 -5.09
CA GLY A 141 -2.76 -16.26 -4.12
C GLY A 141 -3.01 -16.75 -2.70
N LYS A 142 -2.75 -18.02 -2.39
CA LYS A 142 -3.19 -18.63 -1.12
C LYS A 142 -2.10 -18.78 -0.08
N ARG A 143 -0.85 -18.59 -0.46
CA ARG A 143 0.29 -18.72 0.45
C ARG A 143 1.20 -17.51 0.30
N PHE A 144 1.62 -16.97 1.43
CA PHE A 144 2.48 -15.80 1.49
C PHE A 144 3.54 -15.99 2.57
N ARG A 145 4.76 -15.56 2.30
CA ARG A 145 5.86 -15.49 3.25
C ARG A 145 6.38 -14.08 3.20
N PHE A 146 6.59 -13.48 4.36
CA PHE A 146 6.96 -12.07 4.46
C PHE A 146 8.07 -11.87 5.49
N ALA A 147 8.93 -10.90 5.20
CA ALA A 147 9.94 -10.39 6.09
C ALA A 147 10.15 -8.91 5.80
N THR A 148 9.92 -8.06 6.78
CA THR A 148 10.08 -6.61 6.72
C THR A 148 11.01 -6.18 7.84
N ARG A 149 11.96 -5.30 7.54
CA ARG A 149 12.87 -4.69 8.51
C ARG A 149 12.94 -3.19 8.29
N HIS A 150 12.88 -2.46 9.40
CA HIS A 150 13.07 -1.03 9.46
C HIS A 150 14.34 -0.72 10.23
N ILE A 151 15.28 -0.03 9.59
CA ILE A 151 16.54 0.38 10.20
C ILE A 151 16.61 1.91 10.21
N VAL A 152 16.72 2.52 11.38
CA VAL A 152 16.84 3.97 11.58
C VAL A 152 18.25 4.28 12.07
N ASN A 153 18.97 5.16 11.38
CA ASN A 153 20.35 5.54 11.69
C ASN A 153 21.30 4.35 11.88
N GLY A 154 21.04 3.23 11.20
CA GLY A 154 21.84 2.02 11.29
C GLY A 154 21.41 1.03 12.38
N GLU A 155 20.40 1.37 13.19
CA GLU A 155 19.85 0.51 14.23
C GLU A 155 18.50 -0.08 13.77
N GLU A 156 18.30 -1.39 13.93
CA GLU A 156 17.02 -2.04 13.61
C GLU A 156 15.97 -1.57 14.63
N ASN A 157 14.97 -0.84 14.14
CA ASN A 157 13.87 -0.30 14.92
C ASN A 157 12.72 -1.32 15.02
N GLU A 158 12.33 -1.92 13.90
CA GLU A 158 11.19 -2.85 13.80
C GLU A 158 11.48 -4.00 12.83
N ALA A 159 10.90 -5.17 13.12
CA ALA A 159 10.98 -6.33 12.24
C ALA A 159 9.72 -7.20 12.34
N PHE A 160 9.16 -7.54 11.18
CA PHE A 160 7.99 -8.41 11.04
C PHE A 160 8.36 -9.57 10.11
N GLU A 161 8.20 -10.80 10.57
CA GLU A 161 8.55 -11.98 9.78
C GLU A 161 7.48 -13.04 10.02
N GLY A 162 7.10 -13.79 8.98
CA GLY A 162 6.07 -14.79 9.10
C GLY A 162 5.59 -15.41 7.79
N SER A 163 4.47 -16.10 7.89
CA SER A 163 3.77 -16.67 6.74
C SER A 163 2.26 -16.58 6.91
N ALA A 164 1.53 -16.53 5.81
CA ALA A 164 0.07 -16.50 5.82
C ALA A 164 -0.50 -17.50 4.82
N GLN A 165 -1.67 -18.05 5.15
CA GLN A 165 -2.41 -19.00 4.34
C GLN A 165 -3.88 -18.60 4.26
N LEU A 166 -4.43 -18.60 3.05
CA LEU A 166 -5.83 -18.27 2.78
C LEU A 166 -6.63 -19.49 2.30
N GLY A 167 -7.86 -19.59 2.77
CA GLY A 167 -8.88 -20.49 2.29
C GLY A 167 -9.56 -19.98 1.01
N PRO A 168 -10.56 -20.72 0.49
CA PRO A 168 -11.21 -20.41 -0.78
C PRO A 168 -11.95 -19.06 -0.83
N ASP A 169 -12.43 -18.56 0.31
CA ASP A 169 -13.13 -17.28 0.44
C ASP A 169 -12.19 -16.11 0.78
N GLY A 170 -10.88 -16.34 0.79
CA GLY A 170 -9.88 -15.36 1.17
C GLY A 170 -9.75 -15.13 2.69
N SER A 171 -10.48 -15.87 3.54
CA SER A 171 -10.21 -15.88 4.98
C SER A 171 -9.00 -16.78 5.30
N GLY A 172 -8.34 -16.58 6.43
CA GLY A 172 -7.14 -17.37 6.70
C GLY A 172 -6.45 -17.06 8.01
N GLU A 173 -5.18 -17.41 8.08
CA GLU A 173 -4.33 -17.15 9.24
C GLU A 173 -2.95 -16.66 8.80
N ALA A 174 -2.43 -15.67 9.53
CA ALA A 174 -1.05 -15.21 9.48
C ALA A 174 -0.33 -15.65 10.75
N HIS A 175 0.75 -16.42 10.58
CA HIS A 175 1.66 -16.83 11.64
C HIS A 175 2.92 -15.96 11.59
N TYR A 176 3.09 -15.13 12.61
CA TYR A 176 4.26 -14.29 12.81
C TYR A 176 5.29 -15.04 13.65
N THR A 177 6.55 -14.92 13.25
CA THR A 177 7.72 -15.34 14.02
C THR A 177 8.51 -14.16 14.60
N LYS A 178 8.24 -12.94 14.10
CA LYS A 178 8.72 -11.67 14.68
C LYS A 178 7.61 -10.61 14.64
N PRO A 179 7.56 -9.68 15.62
CA PRO A 179 8.48 -9.58 16.78
C PRO A 179 8.30 -10.69 17.82
N GLU A 180 7.12 -11.33 17.85
CA GLU A 180 6.78 -12.44 18.72
C GLU A 180 6.10 -13.56 17.92
N ASP A 181 6.17 -14.80 18.43
CA ASP A 181 5.45 -15.93 17.87
C ASP A 181 3.95 -15.79 18.14
N THR A 182 3.17 -15.45 17.11
CA THR A 182 1.73 -15.25 17.25
C THR A 182 0.97 -15.60 15.98
N VAL A 183 -0.27 -16.04 16.14
CA VAL A 183 -1.18 -16.35 15.03
C VAL A 183 -2.34 -15.37 15.03
N LYS A 184 -2.63 -14.78 13.88
CA LYS A 184 -3.69 -13.79 13.67
C LYS A 184 -4.65 -14.29 12.58
N LYS A 185 -5.95 -14.08 12.76
CA LYS A 185 -6.97 -14.50 11.81
C LYS A 185 -7.22 -13.43 10.76
N LEU A 186 -7.08 -13.79 9.49
CA LEU A 186 -7.35 -12.92 8.36
C LEU A 186 -8.83 -13.01 7.97
N PRO A 187 -9.53 -11.88 7.79
CA PRO A 187 -10.93 -11.88 7.42
C PRO A 187 -11.15 -12.37 5.98
N ALA A 188 -12.37 -12.77 5.66
CA ALA A 188 -12.74 -13.16 4.30
C ALA A 188 -12.51 -12.03 3.30
N GLY A 189 -12.15 -12.39 2.06
CA GLY A 189 -11.79 -11.43 1.02
C GLY A 189 -10.39 -10.82 1.13
N THR A 190 -9.55 -11.31 2.06
CA THR A 190 -8.13 -10.92 2.13
C THR A 190 -7.40 -11.32 0.85
N LEU A 191 -6.54 -10.42 0.36
CA LEU A 191 -5.63 -10.62 -0.75
C LEU A 191 -4.19 -10.34 -0.31
N PHE A 192 -3.24 -11.00 -0.98
CA PHE A 192 -1.82 -10.68 -0.90
C PHE A 192 -1.40 -9.70 -2.01
N PRO A 193 -0.24 -9.03 -1.88
CA PRO A 193 0.11 -7.88 -2.72
C PRO A 193 0.18 -8.14 -4.23
N SER A 194 0.71 -9.30 -4.65
CA SER A 194 0.85 -9.65 -6.07
C SER A 194 -0.51 -9.93 -6.68
N MET A 195 -1.36 -10.69 -5.98
CA MET A 195 -2.74 -10.92 -6.39
C MET A 195 -3.57 -9.64 -6.42
N HIS A 196 -3.38 -8.73 -5.47
CA HIS A 196 -4.01 -7.41 -5.52
C HIS A 196 -3.60 -6.62 -6.77
N THR A 197 -2.30 -6.64 -7.11
CA THR A 197 -1.79 -6.01 -8.35
C THR A 197 -2.40 -6.64 -9.61
N ILE A 198 -2.50 -7.97 -9.66
CA ILE A 198 -3.15 -8.68 -10.77
C ILE A 198 -4.63 -8.27 -10.88
N GLN A 199 -5.35 -8.16 -9.75
CA GLN A 199 -6.73 -7.72 -9.76
C GLN A 199 -6.89 -6.26 -10.20
N LEU A 200 -5.96 -5.37 -9.85
CA LEU A 200 -5.93 -4.00 -10.37
C LEU A 200 -5.77 -3.98 -11.89
N ILE A 201 -4.86 -4.78 -12.45
CA ILE A 201 -4.67 -4.88 -13.90
C ILE A 201 -5.93 -5.41 -14.58
N HIS A 202 -6.53 -6.47 -14.05
CA HIS A 202 -7.77 -7.03 -14.58
C HIS A 202 -8.94 -6.03 -14.52
N ALA A 203 -9.09 -5.32 -13.40
CA ALA A 203 -10.10 -4.26 -13.26
C ALA A 203 -9.87 -3.14 -14.29
N ALA A 204 -8.61 -2.72 -14.47
CA ALA A 204 -8.23 -1.67 -15.39
C ALA A 204 -8.47 -2.06 -16.86
N GLN A 205 -8.15 -3.29 -17.25
CA GLN A 205 -8.44 -3.86 -18.57
C GLN A 205 -9.95 -3.97 -18.81
N ALA A 206 -10.71 -4.34 -17.78
CA ALA A 206 -12.18 -4.38 -17.81
C ALA A 206 -12.83 -2.99 -17.71
N SER A 207 -12.05 -1.89 -17.71
CA SER A 207 -12.53 -0.52 -17.55
C SER A 207 -13.36 -0.29 -16.27
N LYS A 208 -13.09 -1.07 -15.21
CA LYS A 208 -13.65 -0.84 -13.87
C LYS A 208 -12.85 0.28 -13.20
N PRO A 209 -13.48 1.39 -12.80
CA PRO A 209 -12.76 2.56 -12.29
C PRO A 209 -12.35 2.43 -10.82
N ILE A 210 -12.91 1.46 -10.10
CA ILE A 210 -12.66 1.24 -8.67
C ILE A 210 -12.43 -0.25 -8.43
N LEU A 211 -11.43 -0.57 -7.62
CA LEU A 211 -11.23 -1.86 -6.97
C LEU A 211 -11.19 -1.61 -5.47
N SER A 212 -11.94 -2.39 -4.69
CA SER A 212 -11.84 -2.37 -3.24
C SER A 212 -11.59 -3.79 -2.74
N GLY A 213 -10.87 -3.91 -1.63
CA GLY A 213 -10.58 -5.22 -1.06
C GLY A 213 -9.89 -5.11 0.29
N GLN A 214 -9.66 -6.27 0.89
CA GLN A 214 -8.85 -6.39 2.09
C GLN A 214 -7.43 -6.82 1.69
N LEU A 215 -6.41 -6.10 2.14
CA LEU A 215 -5.01 -6.38 1.85
C LEU A 215 -4.27 -6.82 3.11
N PHE A 216 -3.54 -7.92 3.02
CA PHE A 216 -2.52 -8.32 3.98
C PHE A 216 -1.15 -8.24 3.31
N ASP A 217 -0.23 -7.43 3.82
CA ASP A 217 1.13 -7.27 3.26
C ASP A 217 2.24 -7.70 4.23
N GLY A 218 1.91 -7.99 5.49
CA GLY A 218 2.86 -8.44 6.52
C GLY A 218 3.90 -7.39 6.91
N SER A 219 3.60 -6.09 6.71
CA SER A 219 4.59 -5.02 6.88
C SER A 219 4.63 -4.36 8.27
N GLY A 220 3.70 -4.70 9.17
CA GLY A 220 3.67 -4.15 10.53
C GLY A 220 2.56 -4.68 11.41
N GLU A 221 2.11 -3.84 12.36
CA GLU A 221 1.21 -4.25 13.44
C GLU A 221 -0.28 -4.35 13.05
N GLU A 222 -0.78 -3.49 12.15
CA GLU A 222 -2.16 -3.68 11.64
C GLU A 222 -2.17 -5.00 10.90
N LEU A 223 -3.23 -5.74 11.13
CA LEU A 223 -3.34 -7.03 10.50
C LEU A 223 -3.66 -6.87 9.03
N THR A 224 -4.62 -6.01 8.69
CA THR A 224 -5.10 -5.83 7.32
C THR A 224 -5.48 -4.40 7.04
N TYR A 225 -5.45 -4.04 5.76
CA TYR A 225 -5.96 -2.77 5.27
C TYR A 225 -7.22 -2.96 4.44
N ASP A 226 -8.21 -2.11 4.68
CA ASP A 226 -9.25 -1.86 3.69
C ASP A 226 -8.65 -0.92 2.64
N VAL A 227 -8.51 -1.42 1.41
CA VAL A 227 -7.91 -0.66 0.32
C VAL A 227 -8.94 -0.26 -0.71
N VAL A 228 -8.84 0.97 -1.20
CA VAL A 228 -9.66 1.49 -2.30
C VAL A 228 -8.73 2.01 -3.39
N GLY A 229 -8.67 1.29 -4.51
CA GLY A 229 -7.93 1.65 -5.71
C GLY A 229 -8.81 2.37 -6.72
N ALA A 230 -8.53 3.65 -6.97
CA ALA A 230 -9.08 4.42 -8.08
C ALA A 230 -8.21 4.26 -9.33
N ILE A 231 -8.83 3.85 -10.44
CA ILE A 231 -8.17 3.54 -11.71
C ILE A 231 -8.61 4.56 -12.75
N GLY A 232 -7.67 5.36 -13.21
CA GLY A 232 -7.91 6.37 -14.25
C GLY A 232 -7.92 5.79 -15.66
N ARG A 233 -8.08 6.68 -16.64
CA ARG A 233 -8.14 6.28 -18.05
C ARG A 233 -6.83 5.67 -18.54
N SER A 234 -6.94 4.62 -19.35
CA SER A 234 -5.79 3.98 -19.97
C SER A 234 -5.08 4.94 -20.94
N GLY A 235 -3.77 4.77 -21.07
CA GLY A 235 -2.97 5.40 -22.12
C GLY A 235 -1.71 4.61 -22.40
N SER A 236 -1.04 4.90 -23.51
CA SER A 236 0.34 4.51 -23.75
C SER A 236 1.21 5.70 -23.38
N VAL A 237 1.85 5.63 -22.22
CA VAL A 237 2.69 6.71 -21.68
C VAL A 237 4.06 6.10 -21.42
N THR A 238 5.11 6.71 -21.95
CA THR A 238 6.48 6.34 -21.62
C THR A 238 6.99 7.30 -20.54
N PRO A 239 7.60 6.82 -19.44
CA PRO A 239 8.14 7.70 -18.40
C PRO A 239 9.25 8.58 -18.98
N VAL A 240 9.16 9.89 -18.76
CA VAL A 240 10.16 10.85 -19.28
C VAL A 240 11.51 10.69 -18.57
N SER A 241 11.49 10.22 -17.32
CA SER A 241 12.68 10.02 -16.49
C SER A 241 13.51 8.81 -16.90
N LEU A 242 12.89 7.75 -17.42
CA LEU A 242 13.57 6.53 -17.81
C LEU A 242 14.34 6.79 -19.12
N LYS A 243 15.67 6.84 -19.06
CA LYS A 243 16.53 7.07 -20.23
C LYS A 243 17.37 5.83 -20.52
N GLY A 244 17.23 5.26 -21.72
CA GLY A 244 18.07 4.16 -22.17
C GLY A 244 17.46 2.77 -21.92
N LYS A 245 18.11 1.96 -21.08
CA LYS A 245 17.81 0.53 -20.87
C LYS A 245 16.44 0.34 -20.21
N GLY A 246 15.66 -0.64 -20.69
CA GLY A 246 14.34 -0.97 -20.13
C GLY A 246 13.17 -0.16 -20.68
N LEU A 247 13.41 0.90 -21.48
CA LEU A 247 12.35 1.66 -22.14
C LEU A 247 11.48 0.80 -23.06
N ASP A 248 12.09 -0.18 -23.72
CA ASP A 248 11.42 -1.17 -24.57
C ASP A 248 10.44 -2.06 -23.81
N LEU A 249 10.64 -2.23 -22.49
CA LEU A 249 9.73 -2.99 -21.63
C LEU A 249 8.43 -2.24 -21.34
N LEU A 250 8.38 -0.92 -21.55
CA LEU A 250 7.21 -0.07 -21.27
C LEU A 250 6.61 0.58 -22.52
N ARG A 251 7.38 0.64 -23.61
CA ARG A 251 6.97 1.28 -24.86
C ARG A 251 5.73 0.62 -25.42
N ASP A 252 4.77 1.45 -25.83
CA ASP A 252 3.50 1.02 -26.42
C ASP A 252 2.63 0.11 -25.54
N LEU A 253 3.01 -0.12 -24.28
CA LEU A 253 2.19 -0.84 -23.33
C LEU A 253 1.06 0.04 -22.82
N GLN A 254 -0.12 -0.59 -22.71
CA GLN A 254 -1.23 0.02 -22.01
C GLN A 254 -0.86 0.20 -20.54
N SER A 255 -1.19 1.37 -20.02
CA SER A 255 -0.93 1.75 -18.63
C SER A 255 -2.07 2.62 -18.10
N TRP A 256 -2.23 2.63 -16.79
CA TRP A 256 -3.28 3.37 -16.09
C TRP A 256 -2.68 4.14 -14.91
N PRO A 257 -3.08 5.41 -14.70
CA PRO A 257 -2.80 6.05 -13.42
C PRO A 257 -3.71 5.40 -12.37
N VAL A 258 -3.13 4.97 -11.27
CA VAL A 258 -3.80 4.31 -10.15
C VAL A 258 -3.50 5.11 -8.89
N ARG A 259 -4.49 5.26 -8.03
CA ARG A 259 -4.31 5.76 -6.66
C ARG A 259 -4.99 4.82 -5.69
N ILE A 260 -4.26 4.38 -4.67
CA ILE A 260 -4.77 3.48 -3.63
C ILE A 260 -4.79 4.24 -2.32
N ALA A 261 -5.93 4.24 -1.66
CA ALA A 261 -6.11 4.73 -0.31
C ALA A 261 -6.16 3.55 0.66
N PHE A 262 -5.48 3.66 1.80
CA PHE A 262 -5.35 2.60 2.81
C PHE A 262 -6.04 3.03 4.10
N TYR A 263 -6.94 2.19 4.60
CA TYR A 263 -7.69 2.41 5.82
C TYR A 263 -7.42 1.26 6.78
N PRO A 264 -7.00 1.53 8.05
CA PRO A 264 -6.88 0.48 9.05
C PRO A 264 -8.21 -0.25 9.21
N THR A 265 -8.17 -1.58 9.28
CA THR A 265 -9.38 -2.39 9.36
C THR A 265 -10.19 -2.03 10.60
N GLY A 266 -11.49 -1.74 10.41
CA GLY A 266 -12.38 -1.36 11.51
C GLY A 266 -12.21 0.08 12.02
N SER A 267 -11.40 0.90 11.36
CA SER A 267 -11.37 2.35 11.59
C SER A 267 -12.71 2.98 11.19
N ILE A 268 -13.16 3.97 11.98
CA ILE A 268 -14.29 4.84 11.64
C ILE A 268 -13.83 6.19 11.07
N GLU A 269 -12.52 6.36 10.87
CA GLU A 269 -11.93 7.59 10.33
C GLU A 269 -12.33 7.74 8.84
N GLU A 270 -12.74 8.95 8.45
CA GLU A 270 -13.16 9.25 7.08
C GLU A 270 -11.97 9.42 6.12
N LEU A 271 -10.80 9.74 6.66
CA LEU A 271 -9.58 9.96 5.90
C LEU A 271 -8.73 8.68 5.87
N PRO A 272 -8.07 8.37 4.74
CA PRO A 272 -7.12 7.28 4.70
C PRO A 272 -5.89 7.59 5.57
N GLU A 273 -5.25 6.54 6.07
CA GLU A 273 -3.98 6.68 6.79
C GLU A 273 -2.88 7.16 5.85
N TYR A 274 -2.88 6.68 4.61
CA TYR A 274 -1.98 7.13 3.54
C TYR A 274 -2.55 6.80 2.16
N GLU A 275 -1.97 7.45 1.15
CA GLU A 275 -2.30 7.20 -0.26
C GLU A 275 -1.04 6.92 -1.08
N VAL A 276 -1.16 6.02 -2.04
CA VAL A 276 -0.11 5.76 -3.03
C VAL A 276 -0.66 5.99 -4.43
N GLY A 277 -0.10 6.97 -5.14
CA GLY A 277 -0.32 7.18 -6.56
C GLY A 277 0.78 6.55 -7.39
N PHE A 278 0.47 5.94 -8.52
CA PHE A 278 1.46 5.44 -9.49
C PHE A 278 0.83 5.22 -10.85
N ARG A 279 1.66 5.04 -11.86
CA ARG A 279 1.24 4.53 -13.17
C ARG A 279 1.53 3.05 -13.27
N LEU A 280 0.50 2.23 -13.42
CA LEU A 280 0.58 0.78 -13.55
C LEU A 280 0.57 0.37 -15.03
N TYR A 281 1.58 -0.38 -15.47
CA TYR A 281 1.65 -0.95 -16.82
C TYR A 281 1.03 -2.34 -16.85
N ALA A 282 0.52 -2.76 -18.01
CA ALA A 282 -0.12 -4.07 -18.20
C ALA A 282 0.78 -5.28 -17.87
N ASN A 283 2.09 -5.08 -17.78
CA ASN A 283 3.07 -6.11 -17.39
C ASN A 283 3.40 -6.14 -15.89
N GLY A 284 2.79 -5.26 -15.08
CA GLY A 284 3.01 -5.18 -13.62
C GLY A 284 4.10 -4.22 -13.17
N VAL A 285 4.83 -3.57 -14.10
CA VAL A 285 5.77 -2.51 -13.73
C VAL A 285 4.99 -1.26 -13.32
N SER A 286 5.53 -0.50 -12.35
CA SER A 286 4.99 0.80 -11.94
C SER A 286 5.99 1.92 -12.23
N SER A 287 5.49 3.10 -12.61
CA SER A 287 6.29 4.34 -12.72
C SER A 287 5.58 5.51 -12.05
N ASP A 288 6.26 6.65 -11.96
CA ASP A 288 5.68 7.93 -11.51
C ASP A 288 4.94 7.78 -10.17
N MET A 289 5.62 7.18 -9.19
CA MET A 289 5.03 6.86 -7.90
C MET A 289 5.10 8.06 -6.97
N GLN A 290 4.00 8.32 -6.27
CA GLN A 290 3.84 9.34 -5.26
C GLN A 290 3.32 8.70 -3.99
N LEU A 291 4.06 8.84 -2.90
CA LEU A 291 3.74 8.34 -1.57
C LEU A 291 3.25 9.54 -0.76
N ASP A 292 1.94 9.65 -0.50
CA ASP A 292 1.34 10.79 0.22
C ASP A 292 1.02 10.41 1.67
N TYR A 293 1.63 11.15 2.60
CA TYR A 293 1.54 10.97 4.04
C TYR A 293 0.60 11.98 4.72
N GLY A 294 -0.15 12.76 3.93
CA GLY A 294 -0.99 13.84 4.41
C GLY A 294 -0.23 15.17 4.46
N ASP A 295 0.81 15.29 5.29
CA ASP A 295 1.56 16.52 5.53
C ASP A 295 2.80 16.69 4.63
N PHE A 296 3.32 15.59 4.07
CA PHE A 296 4.31 15.61 3.00
C PHE A 296 4.10 14.44 2.03
N SER A 297 4.75 14.50 0.87
CA SER A 297 4.80 13.40 -0.08
C SER A 297 6.22 13.12 -0.56
N ILE A 298 6.47 11.88 -0.97
CA ILE A 298 7.72 11.45 -1.60
C ILE A 298 7.43 11.03 -3.04
N GLU A 299 8.18 11.60 -3.97
CA GLU A 299 8.15 11.23 -5.39
C GLU A 299 9.22 10.16 -5.64
N ALA A 300 8.80 9.03 -6.18
CA ALA A 300 9.66 7.91 -6.57
C ALA A 300 9.70 7.80 -8.10
N VAL A 301 10.80 8.31 -8.66
CA VAL A 301 10.99 8.46 -10.10
C VAL A 301 11.74 7.26 -10.65
N LEU A 302 11.11 6.47 -11.53
CA LEU A 302 11.76 5.33 -12.17
C LEU A 302 12.93 5.80 -13.03
N SER A 303 14.15 5.37 -12.68
CA SER A 303 15.40 5.77 -13.33
C SER A 303 16.10 4.63 -14.07
N GLU A 304 15.97 3.38 -13.61
CA GLU A 304 16.46 2.21 -14.33
C GLU A 304 15.45 1.06 -14.28
N LEU A 305 15.38 0.28 -15.36
CA LEU A 305 14.52 -0.90 -15.46
C LEU A 305 15.25 -2.01 -16.24
N ASP A 306 15.24 -3.21 -15.66
CA ASP A 306 15.80 -4.42 -16.26
C ASP A 306 14.78 -5.55 -16.21
N ALA A 307 14.66 -6.32 -17.30
CA ALA A 307 13.97 -7.60 -17.24
C ALA A 307 14.84 -8.62 -16.48
N LEU A 308 14.21 -9.41 -15.62
CA LEU A 308 14.84 -10.56 -14.97
C LEU A 308 14.55 -11.85 -15.76
N PRO A 309 15.39 -12.89 -15.62
CA PRO A 309 15.15 -14.17 -16.28
C PRO A 309 13.80 -14.76 -15.91
N LYS A 310 13.13 -15.38 -16.89
CA LYS A 310 11.97 -16.23 -16.62
C LYS A 310 12.43 -17.57 -16.08
N PRO A 311 11.65 -18.22 -15.20
CA PRO A 311 11.98 -19.54 -14.71
C PRO A 311 11.79 -20.59 -15.81
N ASP A 312 12.59 -21.65 -15.79
CA ASP A 312 12.48 -22.78 -16.73
C ASP A 312 11.40 -23.78 -16.24
N CYS A 313 10.15 -23.36 -16.45
CA CYS A 313 8.90 -24.08 -16.20
C CYS A 313 7.77 -23.32 -16.92
#